data_AF-A0A7W7QQ08-F1
#
_entry.id   AF-A0A7W7QQ08-F1
#
_cell.length_a   1.000
_cell.length_b   1.000
_cell.length_c   1.000
_cell.angle_alpha   90.00
_cell.angle_beta   90.00
_cell.angle_gamma   90.00
#
_symmetry.space_group_name_H-M   'P 1'
#
loop_
_entity.id
_entity.type
_entity.pdbx_description
1 polymer ?
#
loop_
_entity_poly.entity_id
_entity_poly.type
_entity_poly.pdbx_seq_one_letter_code
_entity_poly.pdbx_strand_id
1 'polypeptide(L)'
;MRKIVLALAALVGATVITVPQTAQAAAAGAITFRGMTLTIPSGWRVHRDADRIKVITGRCVKPTAGYFTPKCEAFWIFGPKALKYGQEGFSSYTGKQPFYPASDVQRCPFDGGSGQVIGKAYFKGLRPVGRGHKAAFTGWNGRCVRYDNGRQTATFHQREWFLPTSKILVVDVWDNPRLVGVLAGATWN
;
A
#
# COMPACT_ATOMS: atom_id res chain seq x y z
N MET A 1 -32.42 -63.08 -42.16
CA MET A 1 -32.17 -61.63 -42.30
C MET A 1 -32.17 -60.99 -40.92
N ARG A 2 -30.98 -60.70 -40.38
CA ARG A 2 -30.77 -60.13 -39.03
C ARG A 2 -30.93 -58.60 -39.10
N LYS A 3 -31.84 -58.03 -38.32
CA LYS A 3 -32.00 -56.57 -38.16
C LYS A 3 -31.17 -56.13 -36.95
N ILE A 4 -30.16 -55.31 -37.21
CA ILE A 4 -29.30 -54.66 -36.22
C ILE A 4 -30.01 -53.37 -35.79
N VAL A 5 -30.22 -53.19 -34.47
CA VAL A 5 -30.71 -51.94 -33.88
C VAL A 5 -29.51 -51.19 -33.30
N LEU A 6 -29.22 -50.01 -33.84
CA LEU A 6 -28.20 -49.09 -33.34
C LEU A 6 -28.77 -48.25 -32.19
N ALA A 7 -28.14 -48.34 -31.01
CA ALA A 7 -28.41 -47.46 -29.88
C ALA A 7 -27.49 -46.23 -29.95
N LEU A 8 -28.08 -45.03 -30.03
CA LEU A 8 -27.39 -43.75 -29.92
C LEU A 8 -27.25 -43.37 -28.43
N ALA A 9 -26.02 -43.38 -27.93
CA ALA A 9 -25.69 -42.84 -26.61
C ALA A 9 -25.35 -41.34 -26.74
N ALA A 10 -26.15 -40.48 -26.11
CA ALA A 10 -25.89 -39.05 -26.02
C ALA A 10 -24.88 -38.76 -24.89
N LEU A 11 -23.69 -38.30 -25.24
CA LEU A 11 -22.69 -37.80 -24.30
C LEU A 11 -22.99 -36.33 -23.98
N VAL A 12 -23.39 -36.05 -22.74
CA VAL A 12 -23.54 -34.68 -22.22
C VAL A 12 -22.15 -34.18 -21.81
N GLY A 13 -21.59 -33.25 -22.58
CA GLY A 13 -20.31 -32.60 -22.25
C GLY A 13 -20.48 -31.58 -21.13
N ALA A 14 -19.79 -31.80 -20.00
CA ALA A 14 -19.68 -30.82 -18.92
C ALA A 14 -18.60 -29.79 -19.29
N THR A 15 -19.01 -28.59 -19.69
CA THR A 15 -18.12 -27.44 -19.88
C THR A 15 -17.75 -26.86 -18.52
N VAL A 16 -16.49 -27.04 -18.11
CA VAL A 16 -15.94 -26.41 -16.90
C VAL A 16 -15.62 -24.95 -17.25
N ILE A 17 -16.48 -24.02 -16.82
CA ILE A 17 -16.24 -22.59 -16.99
C ILE A 17 -15.19 -22.16 -15.96
N THR A 18 -13.95 -22.00 -16.40
CA THR A 18 -12.90 -21.33 -15.61
C THR A 18 -13.18 -19.83 -15.59
N VAL A 19 -13.83 -19.36 -14.53
CA VAL A 19 -14.06 -17.93 -14.31
C VAL A 19 -12.70 -17.25 -14.05
N PRO A 20 -12.34 -16.18 -14.77
CA PRO A 20 -11.12 -15.44 -14.47
C PRO A 20 -11.22 -14.81 -13.08
N GLN A 21 -10.23 -15.08 -12.24
CA GLN A 21 -10.05 -14.46 -10.92
C GLN A 21 -9.90 -12.93 -11.11
N THR A 22 -11.00 -12.21 -11.00
CA THR A 22 -10.96 -10.77 -10.78
C THR A 22 -10.35 -10.54 -9.40
N ALA A 23 -9.42 -9.59 -9.30
CA ALA A 23 -8.77 -9.24 -8.03
C ALA A 23 -9.85 -8.81 -7.01
N GLN A 24 -10.19 -9.72 -6.10
CA GLN A 24 -11.23 -9.52 -5.10
C GLN A 24 -10.76 -8.43 -4.12
N ALA A 25 -11.45 -7.30 -4.08
CA ALA A 25 -11.35 -6.38 -2.96
C ALA A 25 -11.95 -7.10 -1.73
N ALA A 26 -11.11 -7.56 -0.81
CA ALA A 26 -11.59 -8.11 0.45
C ALA A 26 -12.27 -6.99 1.25
N ALA A 27 -13.53 -7.22 1.64
CA ALA A 27 -14.26 -6.39 2.60
C ALA A 27 -13.57 -6.45 4.00
N ALA A 28 -14.00 -5.56 4.91
CA ALA A 28 -13.52 -5.43 6.29
C ALA A 28 -12.98 -6.74 6.89
N GLY A 29 -11.69 -6.77 7.23
CA GLY A 29 -11.01 -8.01 7.60
C GLY A 29 -9.61 -7.78 8.15
N ALA A 30 -9.07 -8.80 8.81
CA ALA A 30 -7.70 -8.78 9.28
C ALA A 30 -6.73 -8.96 8.10
N ILE A 31 -5.69 -8.13 8.02
CA ILE A 31 -4.56 -8.35 7.10
C ILE A 31 -3.32 -8.74 7.89
N THR A 32 -2.69 -9.86 7.52
CA THR A 32 -1.40 -10.25 8.08
C THR A 32 -0.27 -9.92 7.11
N PHE A 33 0.81 -9.36 7.65
CA PHE A 33 2.01 -9.02 6.94
C PHE A 33 3.23 -9.19 7.85
N ARG A 34 4.04 -10.22 7.59
CA ARG A 34 5.30 -10.48 8.30
C ARG A 34 5.14 -10.51 9.83
N GLY A 35 4.19 -11.29 10.33
CA GLY A 35 3.87 -11.43 11.76
C GLY A 35 2.93 -10.36 12.30
N MET A 36 2.89 -9.17 11.71
CA MET A 36 1.95 -8.11 12.09
C MET A 36 0.56 -8.35 11.48
N THR A 37 -0.47 -8.34 12.30
CA THR A 37 -1.87 -8.41 11.85
C THR A 37 -2.60 -7.12 12.18
N LEU A 38 -3.23 -6.51 11.18
CA LEU A 38 -4.04 -5.29 11.32
C LEU A 38 -5.50 -5.60 11.07
N THR A 39 -6.39 -5.17 11.98
CA THR A 39 -7.83 -5.17 11.74
C THR A 39 -8.18 -3.97 10.88
N ILE A 40 -8.62 -4.22 9.64
CA ILE A 40 -8.96 -3.16 8.69
C ILE A 40 -10.40 -2.69 8.91
N PRO A 41 -10.61 -1.39 9.20
CA PRO A 41 -11.95 -0.84 9.35
C PRO A 41 -12.86 -1.09 8.15
N SER A 42 -14.17 -1.15 8.42
CA SER A 42 -15.18 -1.17 7.36
C SER A 42 -15.05 0.03 6.43
N GLY A 43 -15.24 -0.21 5.13
CA GLY A 43 -15.10 0.78 4.06
C GLY A 43 -13.67 0.94 3.52
N TRP A 44 -12.65 0.41 4.21
CA TRP A 44 -11.29 0.39 3.66
C TRP A 44 -11.10 -0.83 2.75
N ARG A 45 -10.32 -0.65 1.68
CA ARG A 45 -10.10 -1.66 0.64
C ARG A 45 -8.63 -2.03 0.56
N VAL A 46 -8.34 -3.32 0.60
CA VAL A 46 -6.97 -3.84 0.60
C VAL A 46 -6.60 -4.32 -0.79
N HIS A 47 -5.45 -3.88 -1.27
CA HIS A 47 -4.82 -4.36 -2.50
C HIS A 47 -3.42 -4.87 -2.17
N ARG A 48 -3.19 -6.16 -2.39
CA ARG A 48 -1.88 -6.79 -2.18
C ARG A 48 -1.18 -6.95 -3.52
N ASP A 49 0.10 -6.62 -3.54
CA ASP A 49 0.97 -6.78 -4.68
C ASP A 49 2.35 -7.22 -4.19
N ALA A 50 2.65 -8.51 -4.36
CA ALA A 50 3.86 -9.16 -3.87
C ALA A 50 4.17 -8.80 -2.41
N ASP A 51 5.22 -8.02 -2.19
CA ASP A 51 5.75 -7.62 -0.87
C ASP A 51 5.32 -6.20 -0.46
N ARG A 52 4.17 -5.77 -0.99
CA ARG A 52 3.53 -4.49 -0.71
C ARG A 52 2.04 -4.70 -0.51
N ILE A 53 1.47 -3.97 0.43
CA ILE A 53 0.02 -3.82 0.59
C ILE A 53 -0.30 -2.34 0.42
N LYS A 54 -1.29 -2.01 -0.39
CA LYS A 54 -1.95 -0.71 -0.39
C LYS A 54 -3.29 -0.86 0.30
N VAL A 55 -3.57 -0.02 1.28
CA VAL A 55 -4.87 0.04 1.94
C VAL A 55 -5.51 1.37 1.60
N ILE A 56 -6.55 1.33 0.77
CA ILE A 56 -7.30 2.49 0.35
C ILE A 56 -8.31 2.82 1.44
N THR A 57 -8.22 4.05 1.94
CA THR A 57 -8.99 4.55 3.08
C THR A 57 -10.10 5.52 2.69
N GLY A 58 -10.11 5.95 1.43
CA GLY A 58 -11.14 6.82 0.86
C GLY A 58 -11.12 6.82 -0.66
N ARG A 59 -11.12 8.01 -1.27
CA ARG A 59 -11.20 8.14 -2.73
C ARG A 59 -9.90 7.70 -3.40
N CYS A 60 -10.00 6.82 -4.40
CA CYS A 60 -8.86 6.43 -5.23
C CYS A 60 -9.30 6.08 -6.65
N VAL A 61 -8.83 6.87 -7.62
CA VAL A 61 -9.20 6.71 -9.04
C VAL A 61 -8.53 5.48 -9.67
N LYS A 62 -7.29 5.17 -9.27
CA LYS A 62 -6.53 4.02 -9.80
C LYS A 62 -6.04 3.10 -8.67
N PRO A 63 -6.91 2.26 -8.10
CA PRO A 63 -6.60 1.38 -6.96
C PRO A 63 -5.36 0.50 -7.17
N THR A 64 -5.15 0.00 -8.39
CA THR A 64 -4.08 -0.94 -8.75
C THR A 64 -2.74 -0.28 -9.10
N ALA A 65 -2.68 1.05 -9.20
CA ALA A 65 -1.45 1.75 -9.60
C ALA A 65 -0.39 1.79 -8.47
N GLY A 66 0.80 2.34 -8.73
CA GLY A 66 1.93 2.33 -7.78
C GLY A 66 1.78 3.25 -6.55
N TYR A 67 2.87 3.37 -5.75
CA TYR A 67 2.95 4.23 -4.55
C TYR A 67 2.66 5.71 -4.88
N PHE A 68 3.29 6.26 -5.92
CA PHE A 68 3.12 7.65 -6.33
C PHE A 68 1.83 7.93 -7.13
N THR A 69 0.78 7.14 -6.91
CA THR A 69 -0.50 7.36 -7.60
C THR A 69 -1.19 8.57 -7.02
N PRO A 70 -1.40 9.64 -7.80
CA PRO A 70 -2.12 10.81 -7.32
C PRO A 70 -3.60 10.51 -7.09
N LYS A 71 -4.25 11.30 -6.24
CA LYS A 71 -5.68 11.23 -5.92
C LYS A 71 -6.09 9.83 -5.45
N CYS A 72 -5.27 9.25 -4.59
CA CYS A 72 -5.50 7.94 -4.01
C CYS A 72 -5.23 7.97 -2.50
N GLU A 73 -6.30 8.24 -1.73
CA GLU A 73 -6.30 8.27 -0.27
C GLU A 73 -6.02 6.88 0.30
N ALA A 74 -4.75 6.58 0.50
CA ALA A 74 -4.27 5.27 0.90
C ALA A 74 -3.00 5.39 1.75
N PHE A 75 -2.76 4.36 2.56
CA PHE A 75 -1.43 4.10 3.11
C PHE A 75 -0.88 2.80 2.52
N TRP A 76 0.43 2.65 2.63
CA TRP A 76 1.13 1.48 2.12
C TRP A 76 1.89 0.77 3.24
N ILE A 77 1.97 -0.55 3.12
CA ILE A 77 2.79 -1.41 3.93
C ILE A 77 3.81 -2.03 2.99
N PHE A 78 5.08 -1.84 3.26
CA PHE A 78 6.20 -2.30 2.45
C PHE A 78 7.01 -3.34 3.21
N GLY A 79 7.43 -4.39 2.50
CA GLY A 79 8.36 -5.39 2.99
C GLY A 79 9.77 -5.27 2.39
N PRO A 80 10.65 -6.24 2.68
CA PRO A 80 12.06 -6.23 2.30
C PRO A 80 12.37 -5.91 0.82
N LYS A 81 11.57 -6.37 -0.14
CA LYS A 81 11.80 -6.13 -1.58
C LYS A 81 11.68 -4.65 -1.92
N ALA A 82 10.68 -3.99 -1.37
CA ALA A 82 10.51 -2.54 -1.53
C ALA A 82 11.56 -1.77 -0.72
N LEU A 83 11.90 -2.24 0.48
CA LEU A 83 12.91 -1.61 1.32
C LEU A 83 14.32 -1.69 0.75
N LYS A 84 14.65 -2.71 -0.06
CA LYS A 84 15.94 -2.82 -0.74
C LYS A 84 16.25 -1.61 -1.63
N TYR A 85 15.22 -0.97 -2.17
CA TYR A 85 15.31 0.17 -3.09
C TYR A 85 14.49 1.37 -2.62
N GLY A 86 14.27 1.49 -1.31
CA GLY A 86 13.30 2.41 -0.72
C GLY A 86 13.75 3.86 -0.55
N GLN A 87 15.05 4.15 -0.69
CA GLN A 87 15.56 5.53 -0.65
C GLN A 87 15.63 6.13 -2.05
N GLU A 88 15.75 7.46 -2.08
CA GLU A 88 16.06 8.19 -3.30
C GLU A 88 17.36 7.64 -3.93
N GLY A 89 17.37 7.50 -5.26
CA GLY A 89 18.45 6.84 -5.98
C GLY A 89 18.49 5.31 -5.79
N PHE A 90 17.40 4.71 -5.30
CA PHE A 90 17.22 3.26 -5.16
C PHE A 90 18.17 2.57 -4.18
N SER A 91 18.67 3.29 -3.18
CA SER A 91 19.41 2.68 -2.07
C SER A 91 18.48 2.02 -1.04
N SER A 92 19.03 1.16 -0.20
CA SER A 92 18.26 0.46 0.84
C SER A 92 17.75 1.41 1.92
N TYR A 93 16.47 1.30 2.25
CA TYR A 93 15.80 2.11 3.26
C TYR A 93 16.22 1.72 4.68
N THR A 94 16.60 2.73 5.47
CA THR A 94 17.11 2.57 6.84
C THR A 94 16.36 3.43 7.86
N GLY A 95 15.36 4.22 7.42
CA GLY A 95 14.67 5.20 8.28
C GLY A 95 15.46 6.47 8.57
N LYS A 96 16.68 6.63 8.03
CA LYS A 96 17.48 7.86 8.16
C LYS A 96 17.04 8.97 7.21
N GLN A 97 16.47 8.58 6.07
CA GLN A 97 15.95 9.39 4.98
C GLN A 97 14.50 8.98 4.74
N PRO A 98 13.64 9.85 4.18
CA PRO A 98 12.27 9.49 3.84
C PRO A 98 12.25 8.34 2.81
N PHE A 99 11.19 7.55 2.85
CA PHE A 99 10.92 6.55 1.84
C PHE A 99 10.52 7.23 0.54
N TYR A 100 11.39 7.12 -0.46
CA TYR A 100 11.25 7.77 -1.74
C TYR A 100 11.94 6.94 -2.83
N PRO A 101 11.35 5.80 -3.26
CA PRO A 101 11.96 4.86 -4.20
C PRO A 101 11.93 5.38 -5.65
N ALA A 102 12.62 6.49 -5.91
CA ALA A 102 12.72 7.15 -7.20
C ALA A 102 14.08 7.86 -7.33
N SER A 103 14.47 8.21 -8.56
CA SER A 103 15.65 9.02 -8.85
C SER A 103 15.31 10.41 -9.38
N ASP A 104 14.02 10.70 -9.54
CA ASP A 104 13.47 11.91 -10.13
C ASP A 104 12.29 12.44 -9.30
N VAL A 105 11.78 13.61 -9.69
CA VAL A 105 10.64 14.24 -9.03
C VAL A 105 9.35 13.48 -9.37
N GLN A 106 8.75 12.88 -8.35
CA GLN A 106 7.53 12.10 -8.47
C GLN A 106 6.30 13.00 -8.41
N ARG A 107 5.17 12.48 -8.91
CA ARG A 107 3.91 13.23 -8.91
C ARG A 107 3.43 13.55 -7.50
N CYS A 108 2.92 14.76 -7.30
CA CYS A 108 2.24 15.18 -6.08
C CYS A 108 1.06 14.25 -5.79
N PRO A 109 0.90 13.76 -4.53
CA PRO A 109 -0.19 12.86 -4.17
C PRO A 109 -1.59 13.44 -4.40
N PHE A 110 -1.77 14.76 -4.40
CA PHE A 110 -3.10 15.39 -4.41
C PHE A 110 -3.63 15.76 -5.79
N ASP A 111 -2.78 16.24 -6.69
CA ASP A 111 -3.22 16.76 -8.01
C ASP A 111 -2.69 15.93 -9.20
N GLY A 112 -1.53 15.30 -9.06
CA GLY A 112 -0.80 14.62 -10.12
C GLY A 112 -0.18 15.52 -11.20
N GLY A 113 -0.41 16.83 -11.14
CA GLY A 113 0.08 17.84 -12.09
C GLY A 113 1.26 18.67 -11.55
N SER A 114 1.58 18.52 -10.28
CA SER A 114 2.77 19.07 -9.63
C SER A 114 3.71 17.94 -9.18
N GLY A 115 4.96 18.29 -8.89
CA GLY A 115 5.96 17.39 -8.32
C GLY A 115 5.91 17.39 -6.79
N GLN A 116 6.25 16.28 -6.14
CA GLN A 116 6.43 16.22 -4.70
C GLN A 116 7.89 16.43 -4.32
N VAL A 117 8.11 17.09 -3.18
CA VAL A 117 9.42 17.23 -2.53
C VAL A 117 9.24 16.89 -1.07
N ILE A 118 10.04 15.95 -0.57
CA ILE A 118 10.08 15.58 0.84
C ILE A 118 11.28 16.25 1.50
N GLY A 119 11.01 17.05 2.52
CA GLY A 119 12.00 17.82 3.25
C GLY A 119 12.41 17.17 4.57
N LYS A 120 12.85 18.01 5.52
CA LYS A 120 13.34 17.57 6.83
C LYS A 120 12.23 16.95 7.67
N ALA A 121 12.62 16.05 8.57
CA ALA A 121 11.73 15.51 9.59
C ALA A 121 11.22 16.64 10.50
N TYR A 122 9.91 16.67 10.76
CA TYR A 122 9.31 17.53 11.78
C TYR A 122 9.19 16.80 13.13
N PHE A 123 9.20 15.46 13.11
CA PHE A 123 9.10 14.65 14.33
C PHE A 123 9.81 13.30 14.17
N LYS A 124 10.45 12.84 15.25
CA LYS A 124 11.00 11.49 15.38
C LYS A 124 10.66 10.93 16.76
N GLY A 125 10.31 9.65 16.85
CA GLY A 125 10.04 8.99 18.12
C GLY A 125 9.60 7.55 17.96
N LEU A 126 9.14 6.94 19.05
CA LEU A 126 8.55 5.61 19.01
C LEU A 126 7.02 5.71 19.05
N ARG A 127 6.34 4.92 18.21
CA ARG A 127 4.86 4.80 18.23
C ARG A 127 4.45 3.34 18.41
N PRO A 128 3.39 3.07 19.19
CA PRO A 128 2.90 1.72 19.38
C PRO A 128 2.42 1.16 18.04
N VAL A 129 2.75 -0.11 17.80
CA VAL A 129 2.23 -0.89 16.67
C VAL A 129 1.84 -2.24 17.22
N GLY A 130 0.80 -2.30 18.04
CA GLY A 130 0.40 -3.48 18.79
C GLY A 130 1.02 -3.60 20.19
N ARG A 131 0.47 -4.51 20.99
CA ARG A 131 0.93 -4.73 22.37
C ARG A 131 2.38 -5.21 22.38
N GLY A 132 3.22 -4.55 23.18
CA GLY A 132 4.65 -4.89 23.30
C GLY A 132 5.51 -4.50 22.10
N HIS A 133 4.94 -3.92 21.05
CA HIS A 133 5.63 -3.59 19.81
C HIS A 133 5.60 -2.09 19.53
N LYS A 134 6.75 -1.53 19.16
CA LYS A 134 6.89 -0.12 18.79
C LYS A 134 7.64 -0.01 17.47
N ALA A 135 7.19 0.90 16.61
CA ALA A 135 7.90 1.29 15.40
C ALA A 135 8.71 2.57 15.65
N ALA A 136 9.85 2.68 14.97
CA ALA A 136 10.52 3.95 14.77
C ALA A 136 9.64 4.82 13.87
N PHE A 137 9.02 5.83 14.46
CA PHE A 137 8.14 6.75 13.78
C PHE A 137 8.91 8.01 13.37
N THR A 138 8.79 8.38 12.10
CA THR A 138 9.26 9.67 11.59
C THR A 138 8.15 10.35 10.81
N GLY A 139 7.94 11.63 11.09
CA GLY A 139 7.11 12.50 10.27
C GLY A 139 8.00 13.44 9.45
N TRP A 140 7.83 13.44 8.13
CA TRP A 140 8.57 14.28 7.20
C TRP A 140 7.68 15.39 6.65
N ASN A 141 8.23 16.62 6.57
CA ASN A 141 7.55 17.71 5.88
C ASN A 141 7.56 17.43 4.38
N GLY A 142 6.39 17.45 3.74
CA GLY A 142 6.21 17.31 2.31
C GLY A 142 5.61 18.57 1.69
N ARG A 143 5.96 18.84 0.44
CA ARG A 143 5.34 19.92 -0.36
C ARG A 143 5.16 19.50 -1.80
N CYS A 144 4.14 20.06 -2.43
CA CYS A 144 3.94 19.95 -3.86
C CYS A 144 4.38 21.24 -4.54
N VAL A 145 5.07 21.12 -5.68
CA VAL A 145 5.68 22.23 -6.42
C VAL A 145 5.40 22.12 -7.91
N ARG A 146 5.16 23.24 -8.59
CA ARG A 146 5.00 23.21 -10.05
C ARG A 146 6.31 22.81 -10.72
N TYR A 147 6.22 21.99 -11.77
CA TYR A 147 7.39 21.53 -12.53
C TYR A 147 8.12 22.65 -13.28
N ASP A 148 7.43 23.72 -13.65
CA ASP A 148 7.95 24.82 -14.47
C ASP A 148 8.82 25.82 -13.69
N ASN A 149 8.43 26.15 -12.45
CA ASN A 149 9.07 27.22 -11.67
C ASN A 149 9.27 26.88 -10.19
N GLY A 150 8.96 25.66 -9.76
CA GLY A 150 9.14 25.22 -8.38
C GLY A 150 8.21 25.90 -7.36
N ARG A 151 7.23 26.69 -7.81
CA ARG A 151 6.28 27.35 -6.90
C ARG A 151 5.49 26.32 -6.13
N GLN A 152 5.44 26.47 -4.81
CA GLN A 152 4.67 25.60 -3.93
C GLN A 152 3.16 25.72 -4.21
N THR A 153 2.47 24.59 -4.30
CA THR A 153 1.02 24.48 -4.52
C THR A 153 0.29 23.87 -3.33
N ALA A 154 0.96 23.01 -2.55
CA ALA A 154 0.40 22.37 -1.37
C ALA A 154 1.51 21.93 -0.40
N THR A 155 1.11 21.60 0.84
CA THR A 155 1.94 20.96 1.86
C THR A 155 1.29 19.68 2.33
N PHE A 156 2.08 18.73 2.81
CA PHE A 156 1.62 17.48 3.41
C PHE A 156 2.64 16.92 4.39
N HIS A 157 2.28 15.86 5.09
CA HIS A 157 3.21 15.10 5.91
C HIS A 157 3.32 13.68 5.39
N GLN A 158 4.56 13.21 5.19
CA GLN A 158 4.81 11.78 5.01
C GLN A 158 5.10 11.18 6.38
N ARG A 159 4.17 10.36 6.87
CA ARG A 159 4.26 9.68 8.15
C ARG A 159 4.72 8.24 7.95
N GLU A 160 5.75 7.85 8.67
CA GLU A 160 6.39 6.55 8.51
C GLU A 160 6.48 5.81 9.84
N TRP A 161 6.05 4.54 9.85
CA TRP A 161 6.28 3.61 10.96
C TRP A 161 7.20 2.50 10.48
N PHE A 162 8.46 2.56 10.88
CA PHE A 162 9.47 1.59 10.49
C PHE A 162 9.76 0.58 11.61
N LEU A 163 9.62 -0.70 11.28
CA LEU A 163 9.98 -1.83 12.14
C LEU A 163 11.19 -2.55 11.51
N PRO A 164 12.42 -2.19 11.92
CA PRO A 164 13.63 -2.67 11.25
C PRO A 164 13.81 -4.18 11.35
N THR A 165 13.54 -4.77 12.51
CA THR A 165 13.67 -6.22 12.75
C THR A 165 12.73 -7.03 11.87
N SER A 166 11.45 -6.65 11.84
CA SER A 166 10.43 -7.33 11.02
C SER A 166 10.51 -6.93 9.55
N LYS A 167 11.32 -5.92 9.20
CA LYS A 167 11.46 -5.33 7.87
C LYS A 167 10.11 -4.88 7.29
N ILE A 168 9.36 -4.13 8.10
CA ILE A 168 8.07 -3.55 7.73
C ILE A 168 8.20 -2.03 7.76
N LEU A 169 7.68 -1.37 6.74
CA LEU A 169 7.47 0.07 6.74
C LEU A 169 6.02 0.37 6.39
N VAL A 170 5.35 1.14 7.23
CA VAL A 170 4.05 1.74 6.90
C VAL A 170 4.28 3.19 6.51
N VAL A 171 3.74 3.62 5.36
CA VAL A 171 3.83 5.01 4.88
C VAL A 171 2.46 5.57 4.59
N ASP A 172 2.19 6.77 5.10
CA ASP A 172 0.97 7.52 4.86
C ASP A 172 1.26 9.00 4.57
N VAL A 173 0.73 9.48 3.44
CA VAL A 173 0.86 10.88 2.99
C VAL A 173 -0.47 11.66 3.07
N TRP A 174 -1.52 11.02 3.57
CA TRP A 174 -2.88 11.56 3.65
C TRP A 174 -3.31 11.91 5.07
N ASP A 175 -2.39 11.82 6.04
CA ASP A 175 -2.63 12.14 7.45
C ASP A 175 -3.87 11.44 8.04
N ASN A 176 -4.15 10.20 7.62
CA ASN A 176 -5.36 9.50 8.05
C ASN A 176 -5.37 9.31 9.58
N PRO A 177 -6.29 9.94 10.34
CA PRO A 177 -6.23 9.92 11.80
C PRO A 177 -6.52 8.53 12.38
N ARG A 178 -7.29 7.70 11.67
CA ARG A 178 -7.68 6.35 12.12
C ARG A 178 -6.51 5.36 12.02
N LEU A 179 -5.52 5.63 11.16
CA LEU A 179 -4.37 4.74 10.98
C LEU A 179 -3.57 4.54 12.27
N VAL A 180 -3.45 5.58 13.09
CA VAL A 180 -2.73 5.50 14.38
C VAL A 180 -3.35 4.45 15.29
N GLY A 181 -4.68 4.44 15.40
CA GLY A 181 -5.42 3.46 16.20
C GLY A 181 -5.33 2.05 15.62
N VAL A 182 -5.42 1.92 14.29
CA VAL A 182 -5.28 0.61 13.60
C VAL A 182 -3.90 -0.01 13.86
N LEU A 183 -2.83 0.79 13.77
CA LEU A 183 -1.48 0.32 14.06
C LEU A 183 -1.30 0.00 15.54
N ALA A 184 -1.74 0.88 16.44
CA ALA A 184 -1.64 0.65 17.88
C ALA A 184 -2.39 -0.62 18.32
N GLY A 185 -3.48 -0.97 17.66
CA GLY A 185 -4.26 -2.19 17.88
C GLY A 185 -3.78 -3.44 17.14
N ALA A 186 -2.62 -3.39 16.48
CA ALA A 186 -2.07 -4.55 15.78
C ALA A 186 -1.80 -5.73 16.73
N THR A 187 -1.90 -6.95 16.21
CA THR A 187 -1.46 -8.17 16.90
C THR A 187 -0.23 -8.77 16.22
N TRP A 188 0.56 -9.54 16.97
CA TRP A 188 1.81 -10.13 16.50
C TRP A 188 1.86 -11.61 16.84
N ASN A 189 2.29 -12.43 15.86
CA ASN A 189 2.48 -13.87 15.95
C ASN A 189 3.91 -14.26 15.56
#